data_AF-A0A1B6K072-F1
#
_entry.id   AF-A0A1B6K072-F1
#
_cell.length_a   1.000
_cell.length_b   1.000
_cell.length_c   1.000
_cell.angle_alpha   90.00
_cell.angle_beta   90.00
_cell.angle_gamma   90.00
#
_symmetry.space_group_name_H-M   'P 1'
#
loop_
_entity.id
_entity.type
_entity.pdbx_description
1 polymer ?
#
loop_
_entity_poly.entity_id
_entity_poly.type
_entity_poly.pdbx_seq_one_letter_code
_entity_poly.pdbx_strand_id
1 'polypeptide(L)'
;CCVARLWAIAMIALIATQHMELEDPVPAYNISCGEVAPITWGEVLKRGKSFGYNYPFESILWYPNGTIRTNRLIHGLVVILLQVLPAYFIDFLMVLFRQKRFMVRVQKRISVGMEVLQYFTMRNWHFKSDRTRALTDGMSERDRQTFFLANVEYDVDEYLVNIVLGARQYCMKEPLSSLPTARKHLMWLFWL
;
A
#
# COMPACT_ATOMS: atom_id res chain seq x y z
N CYS A 1 -16.85 -4.01 -27.09
CA CYS A 1 -16.30 -3.08 -26.08
C CYS A 1 -14.79 -3.20 -25.82
N CYS A 2 -14.13 -4.36 -25.91
CA CYS A 2 -12.67 -4.45 -25.75
C CYS A 2 -11.85 -3.92 -26.95
N VAL A 3 -12.40 -4.02 -28.17
CA VAL A 3 -11.73 -3.57 -29.39
C VAL A 3 -11.56 -2.05 -29.40
N ALA A 4 -12.59 -1.29 -29.04
CA ALA A 4 -12.54 0.18 -29.04
C ALA A 4 -11.46 0.77 -28.11
N ARG A 5 -11.17 0.14 -26.96
CA ARG A 5 -10.12 0.60 -26.03
C ARG A 5 -8.71 0.39 -26.56
N LEU A 6 -8.48 -0.71 -27.29
CA LEU A 6 -7.20 -0.97 -27.96
C LEU A 6 -6.95 0.00 -29.11
N TRP A 7 -7.99 0.33 -29.87
CA TRP A 7 -7.91 1.35 -30.94
C TRP A 7 -7.62 2.74 -30.38
N ALA A 8 -8.14 3.08 -29.21
CA ALA A 8 -7.93 4.37 -28.59
C ALA A 8 -6.47 4.57 -28.13
N ILE A 9 -5.85 3.54 -27.55
CA ILE A 9 -4.40 3.53 -27.23
C ILE A 9 -3.57 3.59 -28.52
N ALA A 10 -3.97 2.82 -29.54
CA ALA A 10 -3.28 2.82 -30.84
C ALA A 10 -3.37 4.18 -31.55
N MET A 11 -4.48 4.91 -31.41
CA MET A 11 -4.68 6.23 -32.03
C MET A 11 -3.89 7.33 -31.32
N ILE A 12 -3.79 7.30 -29.99
CA ILE A 12 -2.88 8.17 -29.22
C ILE A 12 -1.43 7.90 -29.62
N ALA A 13 -1.05 6.63 -29.78
CA ALA A 13 0.26 6.26 -30.29
C ALA A 13 0.47 6.75 -31.73
N LEU A 14 -0.53 6.63 -32.61
CA LEU A 14 -0.45 7.06 -34.00
C LEU A 14 -0.30 8.58 -34.16
N ILE A 15 -1.07 9.36 -33.40
CA ILE A 15 -0.97 10.83 -33.39
C ILE A 15 0.38 11.26 -32.81
N ALA A 16 0.89 10.56 -31.79
CA ALA A 16 2.23 10.80 -31.27
C ALA A 16 3.33 10.43 -32.29
N THR A 17 3.11 9.41 -33.15
CA THR A 17 4.07 8.99 -34.17
C THR A 17 4.05 9.83 -35.45
N GLN A 18 2.96 10.54 -35.75
CA GLN A 18 2.83 11.32 -36.99
C GLN A 18 3.72 12.56 -37.02
N HIS A 19 4.30 12.93 -35.87
CA HIS A 19 5.25 14.04 -35.70
C HIS A 19 6.69 13.58 -35.37
N MET A 20 6.98 12.28 -35.37
CA MET A 20 8.34 11.78 -35.07
C MET A 20 9.06 11.41 -36.37
N GLU A 21 10.13 12.13 -36.70
CA GLU A 21 11.15 11.58 -37.59
C GLU A 21 11.75 10.32 -36.94
N LEU A 22 11.96 9.26 -37.70
CA LEU A 22 12.32 7.91 -37.21
C LEU A 22 13.66 7.83 -36.45
N GLU A 23 14.37 8.94 -36.25
CA GLU A 23 15.63 9.02 -35.49
C GLU A 23 15.42 9.45 -34.02
N ASP A 24 14.26 9.99 -33.65
CA ASP A 24 14.01 10.43 -32.27
C ASP A 24 13.53 9.31 -31.34
N PRO A 25 14.04 9.23 -30.10
CA PRO A 25 13.58 8.24 -29.13
C PRO A 25 12.10 8.47 -28.79
N VAL A 26 11.32 7.38 -28.82
CA VAL A 26 9.87 7.40 -28.50
C VAL A 26 9.62 8.17 -27.19
N PRO A 27 8.77 9.19 -27.19
CA PRO A 27 8.54 10.02 -26.02
C PRO A 27 7.85 9.20 -24.92
N ALA A 28 8.53 9.06 -23.79
CA ALA A 28 7.96 8.47 -22.58
C ALA A 28 7.05 9.47 -21.85
N TYR A 29 5.85 9.01 -21.46
CA TYR A 29 4.87 9.74 -20.67
C TYR A 29 4.68 9.04 -19.33
N ASN A 30 5.00 9.73 -18.22
CA ASN A 30 4.82 9.18 -16.88
C ASN A 30 3.53 9.71 -16.25
N ILE A 31 2.77 8.82 -15.63
CA ILE A 31 1.61 9.19 -14.82
C ILE A 31 1.98 8.98 -13.35
N SER A 32 1.98 10.05 -12.55
CA SER A 32 2.28 9.99 -11.12
C SER A 32 1.44 11.02 -10.36
N CYS A 33 1.08 10.68 -9.13
CA CYS A 33 0.36 11.58 -8.23
C CYS A 33 1.32 12.38 -7.32
N GLY A 34 2.63 12.10 -7.35
CA GLY A 34 3.58 12.62 -6.37
C GLY A 34 3.71 14.15 -6.33
N GLU A 35 3.55 14.82 -7.48
CA GLU A 35 3.60 16.30 -7.56
C GLU A 35 2.25 16.96 -7.28
N VAL A 36 1.14 16.22 -7.45
CA VAL A 36 -0.22 16.79 -7.43
C VAL A 36 -0.91 16.54 -6.10
N ALA A 37 -0.77 15.34 -5.55
CA ALA A 37 -1.33 14.92 -4.28
C ALA A 37 -0.25 14.19 -3.45
N PRO A 38 0.77 14.91 -2.95
CA PRO A 38 1.84 14.29 -2.18
C PRO A 38 1.29 13.75 -0.86
N ILE A 39 1.62 12.50 -0.54
CA ILE A 39 1.32 11.88 0.75
C ILE A 39 2.57 11.23 1.34
N THR A 40 2.78 11.42 2.65
CA THR A 40 3.89 10.81 3.36
C THR A 40 3.50 9.43 3.90
N TRP A 41 4.47 8.51 4.01
CA TRP A 41 4.24 7.20 4.66
C TRP A 41 3.78 7.32 6.12
N GLY A 42 4.20 8.39 6.80
CA GLY A 42 3.71 8.72 8.15
C GLY A 42 2.21 8.97 8.17
N GLU A 43 1.70 9.74 7.21
CA GLU A 43 0.27 10.04 7.07
C GLU A 43 -0.53 8.80 6.65
N VAL A 44 -0.03 8.02 5.67
CA VAL A 44 -0.64 6.75 5.27
C VAL A 44 -0.80 5.82 6.46
N LEU A 45 0.23 5.66 7.28
CA LEU A 45 0.19 4.76 8.43
C LEU A 45 -0.68 5.30 9.58
N LYS A 46 -0.71 6.62 9.79
CA LYS A 46 -1.61 7.25 10.76
C LYS A 46 -3.08 7.00 10.40
N ARG A 47 -3.46 7.26 9.14
CA ARG A 47 -4.81 7.03 8.61
C ARG A 47 -5.15 5.54 8.61
N GLY A 48 -4.26 4.70 8.07
CA GLY A 48 -4.41 3.25 8.04
C GLY A 48 -4.60 2.64 9.43
N LYS A 49 -3.91 3.16 10.46
CA LYS A 49 -4.09 2.73 11.86
C LYS A 49 -5.49 3.06 12.39
N SER A 50 -6.01 4.27 12.09
CA SER A 50 -7.39 4.64 12.42
C SER A 50 -8.40 3.69 11.78
N PHE A 51 -8.25 3.40 10.49
CA PHE A 51 -9.12 2.44 9.80
C PHE A 51 -8.96 1.01 10.32
N GLY A 52 -7.75 0.60 10.69
CA GLY A 52 -7.48 -0.70 11.33
C GLY A 52 -8.19 -0.87 12.67
N TYR A 53 -8.47 0.21 13.40
CA TYR A 53 -9.31 0.16 14.61
C TYR A 53 -10.80 -0.01 14.29
N ASN A 54 -11.26 0.58 13.19
CA ASN A 54 -12.64 0.45 12.73
C ASN A 54 -12.90 -0.91 12.07
N TYR A 55 -11.90 -1.47 11.40
CA TYR A 55 -11.96 -2.72 10.65
C TYR A 55 -10.83 -3.69 11.05
N PRO A 56 -10.80 -4.14 12.33
CA PRO A 56 -9.71 -4.99 12.82
C PRO A 56 -9.76 -6.40 12.26
N PHE A 57 -8.59 -7.00 12.03
CA PHE A 57 -8.42 -8.41 11.70
C PHE A 57 -8.79 -9.32 12.88
N GLU A 58 -9.24 -10.54 12.61
CA GLU A 58 -9.60 -11.50 13.67
C GLU A 58 -8.35 -12.01 14.39
N SER A 59 -7.32 -12.37 13.62
CA SER A 59 -6.13 -13.06 14.10
C SER A 59 -5.01 -12.11 14.54
N ILE A 60 -5.35 -11.11 15.36
CA ILE A 60 -4.37 -10.16 15.92
C ILE A 60 -3.87 -10.66 17.27
N LEU A 61 -2.54 -10.72 17.44
CA LEU A 61 -1.91 -11.15 18.70
C LEU A 61 -1.71 -10.00 19.70
N TRP A 62 -1.62 -8.76 19.22
CA TRP A 62 -1.30 -7.58 20.02
C TRP A 62 -2.01 -6.36 19.51
N TYR A 63 -2.37 -5.44 20.41
CA TYR A 63 -2.97 -4.17 20.04
C TYR A 63 -2.07 -3.41 19.05
N PRO A 64 -2.57 -2.98 17.88
CA PRO A 64 -1.75 -2.39 16.83
C PRO A 64 -1.39 -0.95 17.20
N ASN A 65 -0.32 -0.78 17.98
CA ASN A 65 0.23 0.53 18.37
C ASN A 65 1.61 0.84 17.76
N GLY A 66 1.97 0.19 16.66
CA GLY A 66 3.24 0.42 15.98
C GLY A 66 3.42 1.87 15.51
N THR A 67 4.68 2.31 15.46
CA THR A 67 5.09 3.63 14.95
C THR A 67 6.26 3.47 13.98
N ILE A 68 6.31 4.25 12.91
CA ILE A 68 7.48 4.33 12.04
C ILE A 68 8.62 5.03 12.78
N ARG A 69 9.86 4.62 12.53
CA ARG A 69 11.06 5.26 13.08
C ARG A 69 12.10 5.41 11.98
N THR A 70 12.79 6.54 11.99
CA THR A 70 13.90 6.84 11.07
C THR A 70 15.26 6.45 11.66
N ASN A 71 15.40 6.48 12.99
CA ASN A 71 16.61 6.07 13.68
C ASN A 71 16.75 4.53 13.70
N ARG A 72 17.76 4.01 12.99
CA ARG A 72 18.04 2.58 12.84
C ARG A 72 18.35 1.88 14.16
N LEU A 73 19.07 2.53 15.08
CA LEU A 73 19.45 1.93 16.36
C LEU A 73 18.21 1.73 17.24
N ILE A 74 17.40 2.78 17.38
CA ILE A 74 16.16 2.72 18.16
C ILE A 74 15.18 1.72 17.52
N HIS A 75 15.07 1.73 16.19
CA HIS A 75 14.25 0.74 15.48
C HIS A 75 14.72 -0.69 15.77
N GLY A 76 16.02 -0.97 15.65
CA GLY A 76 16.59 -2.29 15.95
C GLY A 76 16.33 -2.75 17.38
N LEU A 77 16.51 -1.88 18.37
CA LEU A 77 16.19 -2.19 19.77
C LEU A 77 14.71 -2.54 19.95
N VAL A 78 13.81 -1.75 19.38
CA VAL A 78 12.36 -2.00 19.46
C VAL A 78 11.98 -3.32 18.76
N VAL A 79 12.56 -3.62 17.59
CA VAL A 79 12.33 -4.89 16.90
C VAL A 79 12.81 -6.07 17.75
N ILE A 80 14.00 -5.98 18.34
CA ILE A 80 14.51 -7.06 19.20
C ILE A 80 13.57 -7.27 20.41
N LEU A 81 13.24 -6.19 21.11
CA LEU A 81 12.47 -6.26 22.36
C LEU A 81 11.00 -6.62 22.16
N LEU A 82 10.35 -6.08 21.12
CA LEU A 82 8.88 -6.20 20.94
C LEU A 82 8.47 -7.18 19.84
N GLN A 83 9.38 -7.65 18.99
CA GLN A 83 9.06 -8.59 17.91
C GLN A 83 9.84 -9.89 18.03
N VAL A 84 11.17 -9.82 18.15
CA VAL A 84 12.04 -11.02 18.15
C VAL A 84 11.95 -11.78 19.46
N LEU A 85 12.22 -11.13 20.61
CA LEU A 85 12.18 -11.80 21.91
C LEU A 85 10.79 -12.42 22.20
N PRO A 86 9.66 -11.71 22.00
CA PRO A 86 8.35 -12.31 22.19
C PRO A 86 8.08 -13.49 21.25
N ALA A 87 8.56 -13.45 20.00
CA ALA A 87 8.39 -14.56 19.08
C ALA A 87 9.13 -15.84 19.52
N TYR A 88 10.37 -15.69 20.00
CA TYR A 88 11.11 -16.82 20.58
C TYR A 88 10.46 -17.33 21.87
N PHE A 89 9.95 -16.44 22.71
CA PHE A 89 9.23 -16.81 23.92
C PHE A 89 7.94 -17.62 23.60
N ILE A 90 7.14 -17.16 22.63
CA ILE A 90 5.94 -17.88 22.18
C ILE A 90 6.29 -19.25 21.62
N ASP A 91 7.31 -19.35 20.75
CA ASP A 91 7.74 -20.63 20.19
C ASP A 91 8.33 -21.56 21.27
N PHE A 92 8.98 -21.02 22.30
CA PHE A 92 9.44 -21.78 23.46
C PHE A 92 8.26 -22.37 24.25
N LEU A 93 7.23 -21.56 24.54
CA LEU A 93 6.00 -22.05 25.17
C LEU A 93 5.33 -23.14 24.33
N MET A 94 5.31 -22.98 22.99
CA MET A 94 4.78 -24.02 22.11
C MET A 94 5.55 -25.33 22.24
N VAL A 95 6.88 -25.29 22.36
CA VAL A 95 7.67 -26.51 22.61
C VAL A 95 7.30 -27.14 23.95
N LEU A 96 7.15 -26.33 25.01
CA LEU A 96 6.75 -26.81 26.33
C LEU A 96 5.39 -27.52 26.30
N PHE A 97 4.43 -26.97 25.55
CA PHE A 97 3.10 -27.54 25.35
C PHE A 97 3.03 -28.59 24.21
N ARG A 98 4.18 -29.01 23.66
CA ARG A 98 4.28 -29.97 22.53
C ARG A 98 3.48 -29.55 21.28
N GLN A 99 3.33 -28.25 21.08
CA GLN A 99 2.70 -27.62 19.91
C GLN A 99 3.72 -27.28 18.82
N LYS A 100 3.23 -27.05 17.60
CA LYS A 100 4.08 -26.66 16.46
C LYS A 100 4.49 -25.18 16.56
N ARG A 101 5.80 -24.93 16.54
CA ARG A 101 6.39 -23.59 16.44
C ARG A 101 6.02 -22.89 15.13
N PHE A 102 5.67 -21.62 15.19
CA PHE A 102 5.37 -20.83 14.00
C PHE A 102 5.84 -19.38 14.08
N MET A 103 6.01 -18.83 15.28
CA MET A 103 6.11 -17.39 15.46
C MET A 103 7.42 -16.82 14.93
N VAL A 104 8.55 -17.52 15.14
CA VAL A 104 9.85 -17.10 14.57
C VAL A 104 9.83 -17.15 13.04
N ARG A 105 9.12 -18.13 12.44
CA ARG A 105 8.98 -18.23 10.99
C ARG A 105 8.17 -17.06 10.42
N VAL A 106 7.11 -16.65 11.13
CA VAL A 106 6.32 -15.45 10.77
C VAL A 106 7.18 -14.20 10.86
N GLN A 107 7.91 -14.00 11.96
CA GLN A 107 8.79 -12.84 12.12
C GLN A 107 9.87 -12.75 11.04
N LYS A 108 10.45 -13.90 10.64
CA LYS A 108 11.43 -13.92 9.54
C LYS A 108 10.83 -13.42 8.22
N ARG A 109 9.59 -13.82 7.89
CA ARG A 109 8.89 -13.34 6.69
C ARG A 109 8.61 -11.85 6.76
N ILE A 110 8.20 -11.36 7.93
CA ILE A 110 7.98 -9.92 8.16
C ILE A 110 9.30 -9.15 7.96
N SER A 111 10.40 -9.63 8.53
CA SER A 111 11.72 -8.99 8.39
C SER A 111 12.14 -8.86 6.92
N VAL A 112 12.04 -9.95 6.15
CA VAL A 112 12.36 -9.93 4.71
C VAL A 112 11.46 -8.97 3.94
N GLY A 113 10.15 -8.97 4.24
CA GLY A 113 9.22 -8.02 3.63
C GLY A 113 9.57 -6.56 3.94
N MET A 114 9.95 -6.29 5.20
CA MET A 114 10.38 -4.96 5.63
C MET A 114 11.68 -4.52 4.96
N GLU A 115 12.67 -5.40 4.77
CA GLU A 115 13.91 -5.10 4.05
C GLU A 115 13.64 -4.65 2.61
N VAL A 116 12.73 -5.33 1.91
CA VAL A 116 12.32 -4.95 0.55
C VAL A 116 11.57 -3.62 0.56
N LEU A 117 10.60 -3.45 1.47
CA LEU A 117 9.80 -2.23 1.56
C LEU A 117 10.63 -1.01 1.96
N GLN A 118 11.67 -1.19 2.76
CA GLN A 118 12.53 -0.12 3.22
C GLN A 118 13.13 0.66 2.05
N TYR A 119 13.50 -0.02 0.96
CA TYR A 119 14.08 0.63 -0.21
C TYR A 119 13.14 1.68 -0.82
N PHE A 120 11.86 1.33 -0.94
CA PHE A 120 10.83 2.15 -1.57
C PHE A 120 10.25 3.20 -0.61
N THR A 121 10.13 2.88 0.67
CA THR A 121 9.45 3.73 1.66
C THR A 121 10.35 4.80 2.27
N MET A 122 11.68 4.60 2.30
CA MET A 122 12.63 5.56 2.86
C MET A 122 13.25 6.52 1.83
N ARG A 123 12.86 6.42 0.56
CA ARG A 123 13.33 7.30 -0.52
C ARG A 123 12.17 8.10 -1.08
N ASN A 124 12.46 9.35 -1.41
CA ASN A 124 11.53 10.15 -2.20
C ASN A 124 11.69 9.78 -3.67
N TRP A 125 10.58 9.47 -4.30
CA TRP A 125 10.52 9.15 -5.72
C TRP A 125 9.89 10.31 -6.45
N HIS A 126 10.70 10.98 -7.26
CA HIS A 126 10.26 12.10 -8.08
C HIS A 126 10.11 11.61 -9.52
N PHE A 127 8.86 11.47 -9.97
CA PHE A 127 8.53 11.11 -11.34
C PHE A 127 8.07 12.37 -12.07
N LYS A 128 8.85 12.82 -13.05
CA LYS A 128 8.45 13.96 -13.88
C LYS A 128 7.25 13.58 -14.74
N SER A 129 6.16 14.33 -14.60
CA SER A 129 4.90 14.12 -15.33
C SER A 129 4.53 15.29 -16.25
N ASP A 130 5.45 16.21 -16.53
CA ASP A 130 5.23 17.42 -17.34
C ASP A 130 4.63 17.11 -18.72
N ARG A 131 5.15 16.08 -19.41
CA ARG A 131 4.66 15.68 -20.75
C ARG A 131 3.22 15.19 -20.72
N THR A 132 2.85 14.41 -19.69
CA THR A 132 1.49 13.90 -19.52
C THR A 132 0.52 15.03 -19.17
N ARG A 133 0.98 16.00 -18.37
CA ARG A 133 0.20 17.19 -18.02
C ARG A 133 -0.07 18.04 -19.26
N ALA A 134 0.97 18.37 -20.03
CA ALA A 134 0.84 19.10 -21.28
C ALA A 134 -0.07 18.38 -22.30
N LEU A 135 0.03 17.05 -22.39
CA LEU A 135 -0.87 16.24 -23.22
C LEU A 135 -2.33 16.39 -22.77
N THR A 136 -2.59 16.31 -21.46
CA THR A 136 -3.92 16.43 -20.87
C THR A 136 -4.51 17.84 -21.03
N ASP A 137 -3.67 18.86 -20.94
CA ASP A 137 -4.07 20.26 -21.14
C ASP A 137 -4.41 20.56 -22.60
N GLY A 138 -3.75 19.88 -23.55
CA GLY A 138 -4.01 19.99 -24.98
C GLY A 138 -5.21 19.19 -25.51
N MET A 139 -5.85 18.37 -24.67
CA MET A 139 -7.03 17.58 -25.07
C MET A 139 -8.31 18.41 -25.15
N SER A 140 -9.20 18.03 -26.06
CA SER A 140 -10.58 18.54 -26.07
C SER A 140 -11.35 18.01 -24.85
N GLU A 141 -12.42 18.70 -24.44
CA GLU A 141 -13.27 18.25 -23.33
C GLU A 141 -13.84 16.84 -23.56
N ARG A 142 -14.22 16.54 -24.81
CA ARG A 142 -14.69 15.20 -25.21
C ARG A 142 -13.59 14.15 -25.01
N ASP A 143 -12.36 14.46 -25.38
CA ASP A 143 -11.23 13.53 -25.25
C ASP A 143 -10.86 13.35 -23.79
N ARG A 144 -10.90 14.40 -22.98
CA ARG A 144 -10.64 14.31 -21.54
C ARG A 144 -11.65 13.41 -20.82
N GLN A 145 -12.92 13.45 -21.22
CA GLN A 145 -13.96 12.56 -20.71
C GLN A 145 -13.78 11.10 -21.18
N THR A 146 -13.20 10.91 -22.37
CA THR A 146 -12.97 9.57 -22.95
C THR A 146 -11.67 8.93 -22.44
N PHE A 147 -10.64 9.75 -22.24
CA PHE A 147 -9.28 9.39 -21.90
C PHE A 147 -8.90 9.99 -20.56
N PHE A 148 -9.33 9.32 -19.49
CA PHE A 148 -9.03 9.74 -18.14
C PHE A 148 -7.54 9.53 -17.81
N LEU A 149 -6.75 10.60 -17.93
CA LEU A 149 -5.30 10.59 -17.71
C LEU A 149 -4.87 11.36 -16.44
N ALA A 150 -5.77 12.17 -15.88
CA ALA A 150 -5.52 12.94 -14.66
C ALA A 150 -5.95 12.16 -13.40
N ASN A 151 -5.00 11.54 -12.72
CA ASN A 151 -5.22 10.92 -11.40
C ASN A 151 -5.30 11.96 -10.27
N VAL A 152 -6.30 12.86 -10.28
CA VAL A 152 -6.29 13.99 -9.31
C VAL A 152 -7.51 14.08 -8.40
N GLU A 153 -8.59 13.37 -8.68
CA GLU A 153 -9.70 13.27 -7.72
C GLU A 153 -9.88 11.83 -7.30
N TYR A 154 -9.13 11.42 -6.27
CA TYR A 154 -9.49 10.24 -5.51
C TYR A 154 -9.40 10.55 -4.03
N ASP A 155 -10.40 10.09 -3.28
CA ASP A 155 -10.40 10.18 -1.84
C ASP A 155 -9.39 9.15 -1.30
N VAL A 156 -8.30 9.64 -0.72
CA VAL A 156 -7.26 8.82 -0.12
C VAL A 156 -7.82 7.96 1.02
N ASP A 157 -8.77 8.48 1.79
CA ASP A 157 -9.36 7.76 2.92
C ASP A 157 -10.25 6.62 2.42
N GLU A 158 -11.08 6.88 1.41
CA GLU A 158 -11.87 5.83 0.75
C GLU A 158 -10.96 4.74 0.16
N TYR A 159 -9.88 5.15 -0.50
CA TYR A 159 -8.89 4.23 -1.06
C TYR A 159 -8.24 3.35 0.02
N LEU A 160 -7.83 3.94 1.15
CA LEU A 160 -7.23 3.20 2.26
C LEU A 160 -8.23 2.27 2.95
N VAL A 161 -9.49 2.68 3.09
CA VAL A 161 -10.57 1.81 3.62
C VAL A 161 -10.77 0.60 2.71
N ASN A 162 -10.84 0.81 1.40
CA ASN A 162 -10.97 -0.26 0.43
C ASN A 162 -9.77 -1.22 0.46
N ILE A 163 -8.55 -0.72 0.70
CA ILE A 163 -7.37 -1.57 0.90
C ILE A 163 -7.53 -2.43 2.16
N VAL A 164 -7.94 -1.87 3.29
CA VAL A 164 -8.08 -2.62 4.56
C VAL A 164 -9.16 -3.71 4.43
N LEU A 165 -10.32 -3.35 3.87
CA LEU A 165 -11.41 -4.29 3.64
C LEU A 165 -11.03 -5.38 2.62
N GLY A 166 -10.34 -4.99 1.54
CA GLY A 166 -9.83 -5.92 0.54
C GLY A 166 -8.80 -6.88 1.11
N ALA A 167 -7.85 -6.40 1.91
CA ALA A 167 -6.87 -7.24 2.60
C ALA A 167 -7.57 -8.24 3.52
N ARG A 168 -8.60 -7.80 4.26
CA ARG A 168 -9.41 -8.67 5.11
C ARG A 168 -10.09 -9.78 4.32
N GLN A 169 -10.85 -9.42 3.29
CA GLN A 169 -11.67 -10.38 2.55
C GLN A 169 -10.83 -11.32 1.66
N TYR A 170 -9.81 -10.80 0.99
CA TYR A 170 -9.10 -11.53 -0.06
C TYR A 170 -7.76 -12.10 0.41
N CYS A 171 -6.99 -11.38 1.23
CA CYS A 171 -5.70 -11.88 1.73
C CYS A 171 -5.88 -12.74 2.97
N MET A 172 -6.66 -12.26 3.94
CA MET A 172 -6.90 -12.94 5.22
C MET A 172 -8.07 -13.92 5.17
N LYS A 173 -8.94 -13.82 4.15
CA LYS A 173 -10.14 -14.65 3.98
C LYS A 173 -11.12 -14.53 5.15
N GLU A 174 -11.17 -13.36 5.78
CA GLU A 174 -12.06 -13.06 6.90
C GLU A 174 -13.33 -12.37 6.36
N PRO A 175 -14.54 -12.88 6.64
CA PRO A 175 -15.76 -12.23 6.17
C PRO A 175 -16.01 -10.89 6.88
N LEU A 176 -16.83 -10.02 6.29
CA LEU A 176 -17.20 -8.75 6.95
C LEU A 176 -18.16 -8.97 8.12
N SER A 177 -18.91 -10.08 8.12
CA SER A 177 -19.85 -10.45 9.18
C SER A 177 -19.16 -10.70 10.53
N SER A 178 -17.85 -10.98 10.55
CA SER A 178 -17.08 -11.23 11.78
C SER A 178 -16.47 -9.96 12.38
N LEU A 179 -16.62 -8.80 11.75
CA LEU A 179 -16.14 -7.51 12.28
C LEU A 179 -16.61 -7.22 13.72
N PRO A 180 -17.87 -7.49 14.13
CA PRO A 180 -18.30 -7.27 15.51
C PRO A 180 -17.46 -8.08 16.52
N THR A 181 -17.11 -9.33 16.20
CA THR A 181 -16.27 -10.17 17.04
C THR A 181 -14.84 -9.67 17.08
N ALA A 182 -14.28 -9.29 15.92
CA ALA A 182 -12.92 -8.74 15.84
C ALA A 182 -12.77 -7.43 16.65
N ARG A 183 -13.79 -6.57 16.66
CA ARG A 183 -13.80 -5.34 17.50
C ARG A 183 -13.80 -5.64 18.98
N LYS A 184 -14.54 -6.67 19.44
CA LYS A 184 -14.51 -7.12 20.84
C LYS A 184 -13.13 -7.64 21.22
N HIS A 185 -12.50 -8.42 20.33
CA HIS A 185 -11.14 -8.92 20.53
C HIS A 185 -10.12 -7.77 20.63
N LEU A 186 -10.20 -6.79 19.73
CA LEU A 186 -9.36 -5.59 19.77
C LEU A 186 -9.54 -4.80 21.07
N MET A 187 -10.77 -4.65 21.56
CA MET A 187 -11.05 -3.98 22.83
C MET A 187 -10.42 -4.73 24.00
N TRP A 188 -10.48 -6.06 24.02
CA TRP A 188 -9.82 -6.85 25.05
C TRP A 188 -8.29 -6.64 25.03
N LEU A 189 -7.68 -6.66 23.84
CA LEU A 189 -6.24 -6.39 23.66
C LEU A 189 -5.82 -4.97 24.08
N PHE A 190 -6.74 -4.00 24.07
CA PHE A 190 -6.46 -2.63 24.53
C PHE A 190 -6.32 -2.54 26.06
N TRP A 191 -7.04 -3.38 26.80
CA TRP A 191 -7.03 -3.39 28.27
C TRP A 191 -5.97 -4.31 28.87
N LEU A 192 -5.36 -5.18 28.07
CA LEU A 192 -4.31 -6.12 28.46
C LEU A 192 -2.93 -5.46 28.43
#